data_AF-A0A545BAA7-F1
#
_entry.id   AF-A0A545BAA7-F1
#
_cell.length_a   1.000
_cell.length_b   1.000
_cell.length_c   1.000
_cell.angle_alpha   90.00
_cell.angle_beta   90.00
_cell.angle_gamma   90.00
#
_symmetry.space_group_name_H-M   'P 1'
#
loop_
_entity.id
_entity.type
_entity.pdbx_description
1 polymer ?
#
loop_
_entity_poly.entity_id
_entity_poly.type
_entity_poly.pdbx_seq_one_letter_code
_entity_poly.pdbx_strand_id
1 'polypeptide(L)'
;SRGLGLGGELAFTLGGQDLTLQVTVQGDGSLWAVFGDVTSGNGSYRFRFLRPAAPDTEGRTTVDFNRALLPPCAFADHFICPFPPPGNTLSAAIAAGERNLLR
;
A
#
# COMPACT_ATOMS: atom_id res chain seq x y z
N SER A 1 9.70 6.43 -20.04
CA SER A 1 9.06 5.67 -18.95
C SER A 1 8.65 6.66 -17.88
N ARG A 2 7.36 6.78 -17.54
CA ARG A 2 6.96 7.54 -16.35
C ARG A 2 7.50 6.74 -15.16
N GLY A 3 8.59 7.19 -14.56
CA GLY A 3 9.11 6.60 -13.33
C GLY A 3 7.98 6.55 -12.30
N LEU A 4 7.91 5.50 -11.51
CA LEU A 4 6.83 5.25 -10.54
C LEU A 4 6.75 6.32 -9.43
N GLY A 5 7.60 7.36 -9.48
CA GLY A 5 7.66 8.43 -8.48
C GLY A 5 8.06 7.90 -7.10
N LEU A 6 8.72 6.75 -7.03
CA LEU A 6 9.19 6.18 -5.77
C LEU A 6 10.27 7.09 -5.18
N GLY A 7 10.17 7.35 -3.88
CA GLY A 7 11.05 8.26 -3.16
C GLY A 7 11.46 7.76 -1.78
N GLY A 8 11.01 6.57 -1.36
CA GLY A 8 11.40 5.98 -0.09
C GLY A 8 11.01 4.51 0.04
N GLU A 9 11.42 3.92 1.15
CA GLU A 9 11.08 2.55 1.57
C GLU A 9 10.65 2.56 3.04
N LEU A 10 9.57 1.85 3.34
CA LEU A 10 9.16 1.52 4.70
C LEU A 10 9.67 0.12 5.02
N ALA A 11 10.58 0.01 5.99
CA ALA A 11 11.00 -1.27 6.55
C ALA A 11 10.29 -1.51 7.89
N PHE A 12 9.68 -2.67 8.06
CA PHE A 12 8.92 -3.01 9.26
C PHE A 12 8.86 -4.52 9.47
N THR A 13 8.60 -4.94 10.72
CA THR A 13 8.37 -6.35 11.06
C THR A 13 6.88 -6.60 11.25
N LEU A 14 6.35 -7.63 10.61
CA LEU A 14 4.97 -8.09 10.78
C LEU A 14 4.95 -9.61 10.97
N GLY A 15 4.35 -10.08 12.07
CA GLY A 15 4.28 -11.52 12.35
C GLY A 15 5.66 -12.20 12.46
N GLY A 16 6.69 -11.46 12.86
CA GLY A 16 8.07 -11.95 12.95
C GLY A 16 8.83 -11.99 11.60
N GLN A 17 8.24 -11.47 10.53
CA GLN A 17 8.88 -11.34 9.22
C GLN A 17 9.26 -9.89 8.95
N ASP A 18 10.49 -9.65 8.52
CA ASP A 18 10.93 -8.35 8.05
C ASP A 18 10.44 -8.15 6.61
N LEU A 19 9.71 -7.06 6.40
CA LEU A 19 9.06 -6.71 5.15
C LEU A 19 9.41 -5.28 4.76
N THR A 20 9.31 -5.00 3.47
CA THR A 20 9.46 -3.64 2.95
C THR A 20 8.31 -3.24 2.03
N LEU A 21 8.05 -1.92 1.97
CA LEU A 21 7.17 -1.31 0.99
C LEU A 21 7.85 -0.09 0.37
N GLN A 22 7.99 -0.10 -0.94
CA GLN A 22 8.38 1.07 -1.73
C GLN A 22 7.25 2.09 -1.72
N VAL A 23 7.57 3.37 -1.51
CA VAL A 23 6.59 4.44 -1.39
C VAL A 23 6.93 5.64 -2.26
N THR A 24 5.89 6.36 -2.66
CA THR A 24 6.01 7.74 -3.15
C THR A 24 5.98 8.70 -1.97
N VAL A 25 6.81 9.73 -2.03
CA VAL A 25 6.78 10.86 -1.09
C VAL A 25 5.94 11.98 -1.71
N GLN A 26 4.91 12.40 -0.99
CA GLN A 26 3.98 13.44 -1.41
C GLN A 26 4.57 14.83 -1.12
N GLY A 27 3.94 15.88 -1.65
CA GLY A 27 4.44 17.26 -1.49
C GLY A 27 4.49 17.76 -0.04
N ASP A 28 3.70 17.17 0.85
CA ASP A 28 3.69 17.45 2.30
C ASP A 28 4.58 16.49 3.11
N GLY A 29 5.36 15.64 2.43
CA GLY A 29 6.20 14.61 3.05
C GLY A 29 5.44 13.35 3.46
N SER A 30 4.11 13.32 3.39
CA SER A 30 3.35 12.09 3.62
C SER A 30 3.69 11.02 2.59
N LEU A 31 3.45 9.77 2.93
CA LEU A 31 3.84 8.64 2.11
C LEU A 31 2.61 8.03 1.46
N TRP A 32 2.80 7.51 0.26
CA TRP A 32 1.77 6.72 -0.42
C TRP A 32 2.36 5.40 -0.90
N ALA A 33 1.76 4.30 -0.44
CA ALA A 33 2.11 2.96 -0.87
C ALA A 33 0.93 2.36 -1.65
N VAL A 34 1.25 1.71 -2.76
CA VAL A 34 0.36 0.74 -3.40
C VAL A 34 0.92 -0.64 -3.08
N PHE A 35 0.10 -1.51 -2.49
CA PHE A 35 0.55 -2.84 -2.12
C PHE A 35 -0.48 -3.91 -2.46
N GLY A 36 0.03 -5.10 -2.77
CA GLY A 36 -0.70 -6.35 -2.77
C GLY A 36 -0.23 -7.23 -1.61
N ASP A 37 -0.99 -8.27 -1.34
CA ASP A 37 -0.70 -9.26 -0.30
C ASP A 37 -1.38 -10.60 -0.63
N VAL A 38 -1.22 -11.63 0.21
CA VAL A 38 -1.82 -12.96 -0.04
C VAL A 38 -3.35 -12.94 -0.16
N THR A 39 -4.04 -11.96 0.44
CA THR A 39 -5.51 -11.81 0.33
C THR A 39 -5.95 -11.09 -0.96
N SER A 40 -5.02 -10.49 -1.71
CA SER A 40 -5.32 -9.70 -2.90
C SER A 40 -5.87 -10.59 -4.03
N GLY A 41 -7.09 -10.29 -4.49
CA GLY A 41 -7.82 -11.12 -5.46
C GLY A 41 -8.50 -12.35 -4.83
N ASN A 42 -8.29 -12.60 -3.54
CA ASN A 42 -8.84 -13.73 -2.80
C ASN A 42 -9.34 -13.28 -1.41
N GLY A 43 -10.39 -12.46 -1.39
CA GLY A 43 -10.98 -11.90 -0.17
C GLY A 43 -10.79 -10.39 -0.01
N SER A 44 -9.85 -9.78 -0.75
CA SER A 44 -9.81 -8.34 -1.02
C SER A 44 -9.63 -8.05 -2.52
N TYR A 45 -9.79 -6.78 -2.91
CA TYR A 45 -9.43 -6.32 -4.25
C TYR A 45 -7.94 -6.55 -4.53
N ARG A 46 -7.55 -6.53 -5.81
CA ARG A 46 -6.23 -6.92 -6.32
C ARG A 46 -5.03 -6.18 -5.70
N PHE A 47 -5.26 -5.01 -5.13
CA PHE A 47 -4.28 -4.20 -4.39
C PHE A 47 -5.03 -3.11 -3.61
N ARG A 48 -4.34 -2.50 -2.65
CA ARG A 48 -4.86 -1.43 -1.80
C ARG A 48 -3.85 -0.31 -1.65
N PHE A 49 -4.34 0.84 -1.19
CA PHE A 49 -3.52 1.99 -0.87
C PHE A 49 -3.30 2.09 0.64
N LEU A 50 -2.08 2.44 1.02
CA LEU A 50 -1.74 2.89 2.36
C LEU A 50 -1.25 4.33 2.28
N ARG A 51 -1.61 5.15 3.28
CA ARG A 51 -1.19 6.56 3.38
C ARG A 51 -0.56 6.87 4.73
N PRO A 52 0.66 6.40 5.02
CA PRO A 52 1.36 6.77 6.23
C PRO A 52 1.64 8.27 6.28
N ALA A 53 1.69 8.82 7.49
CA ALA A 53 2.13 10.19 7.70
C ALA A 53 3.62 10.35 7.34
N ALA A 54 4.06 11.60 7.20
CA ALA A 54 5.48 11.92 7.05
C ALA A 54 6.27 11.30 8.22
N PRO A 55 7.47 10.75 7.96
CA PRO A 55 8.33 10.28 9.04
C PRO A 55 8.66 11.40 10.03
N ASP A 56 8.84 11.04 11.29
CA ASP A 56 9.36 11.93 12.32
C ASP A 56 10.85 12.26 12.09
N THR A 57 11.44 13.05 12.98
CA THR A 57 12.86 13.44 12.90
C THR A 57 13.83 12.26 13.02
N GLU A 58 13.37 11.10 13.49
CA GLU A 58 14.14 9.86 13.59
C GLU A 58 13.87 8.91 12.41
N GLY A 59 13.09 9.35 11.41
CA GLY A 59 12.76 8.58 10.22
C GLY A 59 11.67 7.53 10.43
N ARG A 60 10.89 7.62 11.50
CA ARG A 60 9.84 6.63 11.84
C ARG A 60 8.45 7.13 11.47
N THR A 61 7.60 6.21 11.03
CA THR A 61 6.16 6.46 10.83
C THR A 61 5.37 5.20 11.14
N THR A 62 4.05 5.29 11.15
CA THR A 62 3.17 4.15 11.43
C THR A 62 2.69 3.50 10.14
N VAL A 63 2.89 2.19 10.05
CA VAL A 63 2.29 1.34 9.01
C VAL A 63 1.02 0.69 9.58
N ASP A 64 -0.13 1.33 9.39
CA ASP A 64 -1.42 0.82 9.89
C ASP A 64 -2.29 0.24 8.76
N PHE A 65 -2.18 -1.07 8.55
CA PHE A 65 -2.98 -1.78 7.55
C PHE A 65 -4.50 -1.74 7.79
N ASN A 66 -4.98 -1.39 8.98
CA ASN A 66 -6.42 -1.17 9.22
C ASN A 66 -6.95 0.02 8.43
N ARG A 67 -6.07 0.93 8.00
CA ARG A 67 -6.40 2.11 7.19
C ARG A 67 -6.15 1.91 5.70
N ALA A 68 -5.93 0.67 5.26
CA ALA A 68 -5.77 0.37 3.85
C ALA A 68 -7.10 0.58 3.09
N LEU A 69 -7.04 1.31 1.98
CA LEU A 69 -8.19 1.73 1.19
C LEU A 69 -8.19 1.10 -0.20
N LEU A 70 -9.38 0.89 -0.76
CA LEU A 70 -9.54 0.48 -2.15
C LEU A 70 -9.15 1.61 -3.12
N PRO A 71 -8.50 1.28 -4.24
CA PRO A 71 -8.23 2.25 -5.29
C PRO A 71 -9.55 2.68 -5.99
N PRO A 72 -9.62 3.88 -6.59
CA PRO A 72 -10.79 4.30 -7.37
C PRO A 72 -11.17 3.31 -8.48
N CYS A 73 -10.20 2.63 -9.09
CA CYS A 73 -10.45 1.61 -10.10
C CYS A 73 -11.07 0.29 -9.55
N ALA A 74 -11.25 0.17 -8.23
CA ALA A 74 -12.09 -0.86 -7.66
C ALA A 74 -13.58 -0.56 -7.84
N PHE A 75 -13.95 0.72 -8.00
CA PHE A 75 -15.35 1.18 -8.08
C PHE A 75 -15.82 1.40 -9.51
N ALA A 76 -14.93 1.76 -10.43
CA ALA A 76 -15.29 1.96 -11.83
C ALA A 76 -14.12 1.75 -12.79
N ASP A 77 -14.40 1.14 -13.93
CA ASP A 77 -13.39 0.74 -14.94
C ASP A 77 -12.76 1.91 -15.71
N HIS A 78 -13.33 3.11 -15.61
CA HIS A 78 -12.80 4.30 -16.29
C HIS A 78 -11.59 4.92 -15.57
N PHE A 79 -11.26 4.47 -14.35
CA PHE A 79 -10.07 4.91 -13.63
C PHE A 79 -8.85 4.05 -13.98
N ILE A 80 -7.73 4.72 -14.28
CA ILE A 80 -6.44 4.03 -14.50
C ILE A 80 -5.95 3.46 -13.17
N CYS A 81 -5.71 2.15 -13.12
CA CYS A 81 -5.15 1.49 -11.94
C CYS A 81 -3.64 1.75 -11.81
N PRO A 82 -3.17 2.27 -10.66
CA PRO A 82 -1.75 2.29 -10.34
C PRO A 82 -1.39 0.96 -9.70
N PHE A 83 -0.89 0.00 -10.48
CA PHE A 83 -0.50 -1.30 -9.93
C PHE A 83 0.66 -1.17 -8.92
N PRO A 84 0.76 -2.08 -7.93
CA PRO A 84 1.90 -2.12 -7.02
C PRO A 84 3.23 -2.14 -7.79
N PRO A 85 4.26 -1.39 -7.35
CA PRO A 85 5.60 -1.52 -7.91
C PRO A 85 6.16 -2.92 -7.63
N PRO A 86 7.17 -3.38 -8.41
CA PRO A 86 7.88 -4.61 -8.09
C PRO A 86 8.37 -4.63 -6.64
N GLY A 87 8.12 -5.71 -5.91
CA GLY A 87 8.46 -5.85 -4.49
C GLY A 87 7.34 -5.48 -3.51
N ASN A 88 6.31 -4.72 -3.92
CA ASN A 88 5.19 -4.35 -3.04
C ASN A 88 4.05 -5.39 -2.99
N THR A 89 4.34 -6.63 -3.35
CA THR A 89 3.42 -7.75 -3.08
C THR A 89 3.95 -8.52 -1.90
N LEU A 90 3.34 -8.31 -0.74
CA LEU A 90 3.76 -8.93 0.51
C LEU A 90 3.41 -10.42 0.53
N SER A 91 4.30 -11.24 1.07
CA SER A 91 4.04 -12.67 1.31
C SER A 91 3.17 -12.93 2.55
N ALA A 92 2.89 -11.91 3.35
CA ALA A 92 1.98 -11.97 4.48
C ALA A 92 0.52 -11.84 4.03
N ALA A 93 -0.40 -12.45 4.77
CA ALA A 93 -1.84 -12.24 4.60
C ALA A 93 -2.29 -11.04 5.44
N ILE A 94 -2.83 -10.00 4.80
CA ILE A 94 -3.27 -8.76 5.46
C ILE A 94 -4.79 -8.73 5.52
N ALA A 95 -5.35 -9.33 6.57
CA ALA A 95 -6.81 -9.42 6.80
C ALA A 95 -7.45 -8.13 7.39
N ALA A 96 -6.78 -6.99 7.26
CA ALA A 96 -7.18 -5.67 7.77
C ALA A 96 -7.48 -4.69 6.64
N GLY A 97 -8.19 -3.60 6.95
CA GLY A 97 -8.57 -2.55 6.00
C GLY A 97 -9.73 -2.94 5.09
N GLU A 98 -9.96 -2.13 4.05
CA GLU A 98 -11.01 -2.40 3.07
C GLU A 98 -10.73 -3.69 2.29
N ARG A 99 -11.80 -4.40 1.92
CA ARG A 99 -11.73 -5.74 1.32
C ARG A 99 -12.26 -5.74 -0.11
N ASN A 100 -13.57 -5.83 -0.25
CA ASN A 100 -14.26 -5.86 -1.55
C ASN A 100 -15.49 -4.98 -1.48
N LEU A 101 -15.95 -4.56 -2.65
CA LEU A 101 -17.29 -3.99 -2.78
C LEU A 101 -18.32 -5.07 -2.48
N LEU A 102 -19.29 -4.74 -1.62
CA LEU A 102 -20.52 -5.51 -1.53
C LEU A 102 -21.31 -5.19 -2.80
N ARG A 103 -21.60 -6.23 -3.59
CA ARG A 103 -22.51 -6.12 -4.74
C ARG A 103 -23.92 -6.49 -4.30
#